data_AF-A0A9D6S5M0-F1
#
_entry.id   AF-A0A9D6S5M0-F1
#
_cell.length_a   1.000
_cell.length_b   1.000
_cell.length_c   1.000
_cell.angle_alpha   90.00
_cell.angle_beta   90.00
_cell.angle_gamma   90.00
#
_symmetry.space_group_name_H-M   'P 1'
#
loop_
_entity.id
_entity.type
_entity.pdbx_description
1 polymer ?
#
loop_
_entity_poly.entity_id
_entity_poly.type
_entity_poly.pdbx_seq_one_letter_code
_entity_poly.pdbx_strand_id
1 'polypeptide(L)'
;MKTYAFIDASNIIYGARAEGWFIDQEKLIQYLKNKFSISKVFFYYGRDSKSEKKEKFLKKLEQFGYILRVKEIKRYGARTKANCDVDLTMDMLLKIKEYKRAIVLTGDGDFA
;
A
#
# COMPACT_ATOMS: atom_id res chain seq x y z
N MET A 1 4.73 2.87 -21.80
CA MET A 1 3.36 3.08 -21.26
C MET A 1 3.46 3.35 -19.76
N LYS A 2 2.93 4.46 -19.23
CA LYS A 2 3.02 4.77 -17.78
C LYS A 2 2.10 3.83 -17.00
N THR A 3 2.68 3.03 -16.10
CA THR A 3 1.94 2.11 -15.22
C THR A 3 2.16 2.52 -13.76
N TYR A 4 1.09 2.66 -12.99
CA TYR A 4 1.17 2.92 -11.55
C TYR A 4 0.77 1.68 -10.75
N ALA A 5 1.38 1.47 -9.58
CA ALA A 5 0.95 0.47 -8.61
C ALA A 5 0.28 1.16 -7.42
N PHE A 6 -0.81 0.57 -6.94
CA PHE A 6 -1.54 0.97 -5.75
C PHE A 6 -1.61 -0.25 -4.83
N ILE A 7 -0.94 -0.17 -3.67
CA ILE A 7 -0.77 -1.28 -2.74
C ILE A 7 -1.54 -0.98 -1.46
N ASP A 8 -2.52 -1.82 -1.15
CA ASP A 8 -3.08 -1.86 0.19
C ASP A 8 -2.17 -2.69 1.11
N ALA A 9 -1.43 -1.98 1.95
CA ALA A 9 -0.47 -2.57 2.85
C ALA A 9 -1.13 -3.42 3.94
N SER A 10 -2.36 -3.08 4.35
CA SER A 10 -3.05 -3.81 5.41
C SER A 10 -3.31 -5.23 4.94
N ASN A 11 -3.92 -5.39 3.78
CA ASN A 11 -4.20 -6.70 3.22
C ASN A 11 -2.92 -7.49 2.90
N ILE A 12 -1.91 -6.87 2.28
CA ILE A 12 -0.67 -7.58 1.92
C ILE A 12 0.15 -7.99 3.14
N ILE A 13 0.36 -7.10 4.10
CA ILE A 13 1.22 -7.39 5.26
C ILE A 13 0.50 -8.29 6.25
N TYR A 14 -0.75 -7.99 6.61
CA TYR A 14 -1.46 -8.78 7.61
C TYR A 14 -1.88 -10.13 7.04
N GLY A 15 -2.33 -10.19 5.78
CA GLY A 15 -2.65 -11.44 5.10
C GLY A 15 -1.43 -12.37 5.00
N ALA A 16 -0.29 -11.87 4.50
CA ALA A 16 0.92 -12.69 4.42
C ALA A 16 1.40 -13.18 5.79
N ARG A 17 1.33 -12.33 6.83
CA ARG A 17 1.72 -12.73 8.18
C ARG A 17 0.82 -13.79 8.79
N ALA A 18 -0.49 -13.76 8.51
CA ALA A 18 -1.41 -14.79 8.96
C ALA A 18 -1.02 -16.18 8.42
N GLU A 19 -0.47 -16.21 7.21
CA GLU A 19 0.07 -17.42 6.56
C GLU A 19 1.55 -17.69 6.90
N GLY A 20 2.12 -16.99 7.89
CA GLY A 20 3.52 -17.16 8.31
C GLY A 20 4.57 -16.59 7.35
N TRP A 21 4.15 -15.81 6.35
CA TRP A 21 5.03 -15.20 5.36
C TRP A 21 5.38 -13.75 5.69
N PHE A 22 6.65 -13.39 5.43
CA PHE A 22 7.14 -12.03 5.51
C PHE A 22 7.53 -11.53 4.12
N ILE A 23 6.85 -10.48 3.65
CA ILE A 23 7.12 -9.92 2.34
C ILE A 23 8.31 -8.96 2.44
N ASP A 24 9.36 -9.30 1.70
CA ASP A 24 10.49 -8.42 1.43
C ASP A 24 10.04 -7.28 0.50
N GLN A 25 9.90 -6.09 1.09
CA GLN A 25 9.36 -4.92 0.41
C GLN A 25 10.33 -4.37 -0.65
N GLU A 26 11.63 -4.60 -0.51
CA GLU A 26 12.63 -4.20 -1.51
C GLU A 26 12.51 -5.09 -2.76
N LYS A 27 12.44 -6.40 -2.56
CA LYS A 27 12.21 -7.34 -3.68
C LYS A 27 10.87 -7.11 -4.36
N LEU A 28 9.82 -6.81 -3.60
CA LEU A 28 8.49 -6.54 -4.15
C LEU A 28 8.51 -5.33 -5.09
N ILE A 29 9.08 -4.19 -4.65
CA ILE A 29 9.11 -2.99 -5.50
C ILE A 29 9.97 -3.21 -6.75
N GLN A 30 11.10 -3.92 -6.62
CA GLN A 30 11.96 -4.26 -7.75
C GLN A 30 11.21 -5.15 -8.75
N TYR A 31 10.51 -6.18 -8.26
CA TYR A 31 9.69 -7.04 -9.10
C TYR A 31 8.59 -6.27 -9.83
N LEU A 32 7.86 -5.41 -9.14
CA LEU A 32 6.79 -4.59 -9.74
C LEU A 32 7.35 -3.64 -10.81
N LYS A 33 8.45 -2.96 -10.51
CA LYS A 33 9.14 -2.06 -11.45
C LYS A 33 9.63 -2.82 -12.68
N ASN A 34 10.28 -3.97 -12.49
CA ASN A 34 10.91 -4.73 -13.58
C ASN A 34 9.86 -5.44 -14.45
N LYS A 35 8.92 -6.16 -13.85
CA LYS A 35 7.96 -6.99 -14.59
C LYS A 35 6.87 -6.19 -15.27
N PHE A 36 6.44 -5.09 -14.65
CA PHE A 36 5.29 -4.32 -15.13
C PHE A 36 5.63 -2.89 -15.56
N SER A 37 6.91 -2.54 -15.57
CA SER A 37 7.39 -1.19 -15.92
C SER A 37 6.69 -0.10 -15.11
N ILE A 38 6.56 -0.33 -13.79
CA ILE A 38 5.88 0.57 -12.88
C ILE A 38 6.71 1.83 -12.66
N SER A 39 6.10 3.00 -12.87
CA SER A 39 6.76 4.30 -12.69
C SER A 39 6.51 4.94 -11.32
N LYS A 40 5.37 4.64 -10.67
CA LYS A 40 5.03 5.12 -9.32
C LYS A 40 4.38 3.98 -8.54
N VAL A 41 4.76 3.82 -7.27
CA VAL A 41 4.23 2.78 -6.37
C VAL A 41 3.65 3.46 -5.15
N PHE A 42 2.33 3.56 -5.05
CA PHE A 42 1.62 4.13 -3.91
C PHE A 42 1.37 3.03 -2.87
N PHE A 43 1.66 3.31 -1.61
CA PHE A 43 1.59 2.36 -0.51
C PHE A 43 0.70 2.90 0.61
N TYR A 44 -0.50 2.32 0.74
CA TYR A 44 -1.53 2.76 1.66
C TYR A 44 -1.43 1.99 2.96
N TYR A 45 -1.09 2.68 4.06
CA TYR A 45 -0.79 2.05 5.34
C TYR A 45 -1.58 2.70 6.48
N GLY A 46 -2.37 1.89 7.17
CA GLY A 46 -3.03 2.29 8.42
C GLY A 46 -2.07 2.21 9.61
N ARG A 47 -1.82 3.34 10.28
CA ARG A 47 -1.01 3.43 11.51
C ARG A 47 -1.91 3.48 12.74
N ASP A 48 -1.92 2.40 13.52
CA ASP A 48 -2.66 2.23 14.80
C ASP A 48 -1.90 2.76 16.03
N SER A 49 -0.57 2.81 15.98
CA SER A 49 0.26 3.39 17.03
C SER A 49 1.57 3.93 16.49
N LYS A 50 2.04 5.04 17.08
CA LYS A 50 3.39 5.57 16.82
C LYS A 50 4.38 4.73 17.62
N SER A 51 5.28 4.03 16.93
CA SER A 51 6.39 3.31 17.55
C SER A 51 7.64 3.49 16.70
N GLU A 52 8.81 3.54 17.34
CA GLU A 52 10.08 3.76 16.63
C GLU A 52 10.33 2.70 15.54
N LYS A 53 9.95 1.45 15.79
CA LYS A 53 10.05 0.35 14.82
C LYS A 53 9.22 0.60 13.56
N LYS A 54 7.98 1.10 13.70
CA LYS A 54 7.11 1.43 12.57
C LYS A 54 7.64 2.64 11.79
N GLU A 55 8.13 3.67 12.48
CA GLU A 55 8.73 4.83 11.82
C GLU A 55 10.00 4.45 11.03
N LYS A 56 10.85 3.59 11.58
CA LYS A 56 12.01 3.03 10.85
C LYS A 56 11.57 2.21 9.62
N PHE A 57 10.49 1.46 9.73
CA PHE A 57 9.93 0.69 8.61
C PHE A 57 9.41 1.61 7.50
N LEU A 58 8.63 2.65 7.83
CA LEU A 58 8.12 3.62 6.85
C LEU A 58 9.27 4.34 6.14
N LYS A 59 10.30 4.79 6.87
CA LYS A 59 11.49 5.41 6.26
C LYS A 59 12.20 4.49 5.26
N LYS A 60 12.31 3.19 5.56
CA LYS A 60 12.88 2.21 4.62
C LYS A 60 12.03 2.08 3.36
N LEU A 61 10.71 2.06 3.47
CA LEU A 61 9.83 2.03 2.30
C LEU A 61 10.04 3.26 1.40
N GLU A 62 10.13 4.46 1.97
CA GLU A 62 10.44 5.66 1.19
C GLU A 62 11.78 5.55 0.46
N GLN A 63 12.81 5.03 1.13
CA GLN A 63 14.14 4.79 0.54
C GLN A 63 14.09 3.78 -0.63
N PHE A 64 13.23 2.77 -0.58
CA PHE A 64 13.03 1.83 -1.69
C PHE A 64 12.24 2.46 -2.87
N GLY A 65 11.62 3.62 -2.65
CA GLY A 65 10.89 4.39 -3.65
C GLY A 65 9.37 4.16 -3.63
N TYR A 66 8.82 3.74 -2.50
CA TYR A 66 7.38 3.78 -2.27
C TYR A 66 6.91 5.21 -1.98
N ILE A 67 5.75 5.58 -2.51
CA ILE A 67 5.05 6.82 -2.20
C ILE A 67 4.04 6.50 -1.10
N LEU A 68 4.35 6.88 0.13
CA LEU A 68 3.53 6.52 1.29
C LEU A 68 2.22 7.33 1.36
N ARG A 69 1.16 6.63 1.76
CA ARG A 69 -0.16 7.17 2.11
C ARG A 69 -0.52 6.64 3.50
N VAL A 70 -0.05 7.33 4.52
CA VAL A 70 -0.21 6.91 5.92
C VAL A 70 -1.47 7.54 6.51
N LYS A 71 -2.37 6.72 7.03
CA LYS A 71 -3.60 7.17 7.72
C LYS A 71 -3.61 6.69 9.15
N GLU A 72 -3.89 7.60 10.09
CA GLU A 72 -4.03 7.21 11.49
C GLU A 72 -5.33 6.44 11.70
N ILE A 73 -5.22 5.24 12.26
CA ILE A 73 -6.37 4.38 12.57
C ILE A 73 -7.00 4.90 13.86
N LYS A 74 -8.25 5.36 13.79
CA LYS A 74 -9.04 5.70 14.97
C LYS A 74 -9.81 4.48 15.46
N ARG A 75 -9.66 4.14 16.74
CA ARG A 75 -10.46 3.12 17.43
C ARG A 75 -11.64 3.81 18.13
N TYR A 76 -12.86 3.44 17.78
CA TYR A 76 -14.08 3.86 18.48
C TYR A 76 -14.67 2.61 19.16
N GLY A 77 -14.37 2.44 20.45
CA GLY A 77 -14.79 1.25 21.21
C GLY A 77 -14.25 -0.04 20.60
N ALA A 78 -15.12 -1.03 20.36
CA ALA A 78 -14.77 -2.30 19.71
C ALA A 78 -14.58 -2.20 18.18
N ARG A 79 -14.93 -1.06 17.55
CA ARG A 79 -14.80 -0.87 16.10
C ARG A 79 -13.52 -0.11 15.77
N THR A 80 -12.62 -0.80 15.08
CA THR A 80 -11.47 -0.19 14.42
C THR A 80 -11.88 0.10 12.98
N LYS A 81 -11.89 1.36 12.55
CA LYS A 81 -12.22 1.72 11.15
C LYS A 81 -11.05 2.49 10.55
N ALA A 82 -10.30 1.82 9.69
CA ALA A 82 -9.30 2.43 8.83
C ALA A 82 -9.38 1.78 7.46
N ASN A 83 -10.46 2.06 6.73
CA ASN A 83 -10.50 1.72 5.31
C ASN A 83 -9.59 2.71 4.58
N CYS A 84 -8.42 2.21 4.21
CA CYS A 84 -7.57 2.84 3.22
C CYS A 84 -8.19 2.74 1.81
N ASP A 85 -9.21 1.89 1.61
CA ASP A 85 -9.84 1.61 0.31
C ASP A 85 -10.42 2.86 -0.33
N VAL A 86 -11.04 3.74 0.47
CA VAL A 86 -11.59 5.02 -0.02
C VAL A 86 -10.47 5.93 -0.52
N ASP A 87 -9.37 6.04 0.25
CA ASP A 87 -8.25 6.89 -0.14
C ASP A 87 -7.53 6.33 -1.37
N LEU A 88 -7.38 4.99 -1.44
CA LEU A 88 -6.81 4.29 -2.59
C LEU A 88 -7.65 4.55 -3.84
N THR A 89 -8.96 4.31 -3.76
CA THR A 89 -9.89 4.52 -4.88
C THR A 89 -9.90 5.98 -5.33
N MET A 90 -9.94 6.92 -4.39
CA MET A 90 -9.90 8.35 -4.71
C MET A 90 -8.59 8.77 -5.37
N ASP A 91 -7.44 8.31 -4.86
CA ASP A 91 -6.14 8.60 -5.49
C ASP A 91 -6.07 8.00 -6.90
N MET A 92 -6.60 6.80 -7.12
CA MET A 92 -6.66 6.20 -8.46
C MET A 92 -7.46 7.05 -9.44
N LEU A 93 -8.63 7.56 -9.00
CA LEU A 93 -9.52 8.41 -9.82
C LEU A 93 -8.90 9.78 -10.10
N LEU A 94 -8.36 10.44 -9.07
CA LEU A 94 -7.69 11.74 -9.22
C LEU A 94 -6.48 11.65 -10.15
N LYS A 95 -5.86 10.46 -10.24
CA LYS A 95 -4.67 10.20 -11.07
C LYS A 95 -4.97 9.50 -12.38
N ILE A 96 -6.23 9.28 -12.72
CA ILE A 96 -6.61 8.44 -13.87
C ILE A 96 -6.03 8.93 -15.20
N LYS A 97 -5.76 10.24 -15.32
CA LYS A 97 -5.12 10.86 -16.50
C LYS A 97 -3.59 10.77 -16.49
N GLU A 98 -2.96 10.42 -15.37
CA GLU A 98 -1.50 10.35 -15.22
C GLU A 98 -0.90 8.99 -15.65
N TYR A 99 -1.70 7.93 -15.68
CA TYR A 99 -1.28 6.57 -16.03
C TYR A 99 -2.18 5.97 -17.11
N LYS A 100 -1.65 4.98 -17.84
CA LYS A 100 -2.42 4.20 -18.82
C LYS A 100 -2.85 2.83 -18.30
N ARG A 101 -2.16 2.34 -17.27
CA ARG A 101 -2.45 1.06 -16.61
C ARG A 101 -2.23 1.21 -15.11
N ALA A 102 -3.13 0.63 -14.32
CA ALA A 102 -2.98 0.47 -12.89
C ALA A 102 -2.74 -1.00 -12.56
N ILE A 103 -1.88 -1.27 -11.58
CA ILE A 103 -1.83 -2.55 -10.88
C ILE A 103 -2.27 -2.29 -9.45
N VAL A 104 -3.35 -2.93 -9.05
CA VAL A 104 -3.88 -2.83 -7.70
C VAL A 104 -3.51 -4.12 -6.98
N LEU A 105 -2.80 -4.01 -5.87
CA LEU A 105 -2.52 -5.13 -5.00
C LEU A 105 -3.36 -4.94 -3.74
N THR A 106 -4.44 -5.69 -3.66
CA THR A 106 -5.41 -5.68 -2.56
C THR A 106 -5.84 -7.12 -2.29
N GLY A 107 -6.24 -7.38 -1.05
CA GLY A 107 -6.89 -8.64 -0.65
C GLY A 107 -8.40 -8.51 -0.54
N ASP A 108 -8.93 -7.31 -0.79
CA ASP A 108 -10.35 -7.01 -0.72
C ASP A 108 -11.03 -7.31 -2.07
N GLY A 109 -12.08 -8.13 -2.02
CA GLY A 109 -12.89 -8.50 -3.18
C GLY A 109 -13.73 -7.36 -3.74
N ASP A 110 -13.89 -6.26 -3.01
CA ASP A 110 -14.64 -5.08 -3.44
C ASP A 110 -13.96 -4.32 -4.61
N PHE A 111 -12.73 -4.67 -4.96
CA PHE A 111 -12.00 -4.16 -6.13
C PHE A 111 -12.11 -5.05 -7.39
N ALA A 112 -12.82 -6.18 -7.30
CA ALA A 112 -13.01 -7.14 -8.39
C ALA A 112 -14.13 -6.76 -9.36
#